data_AF-A0A2P6PD92-F1
#
_entry.id   AF-A0A2P6PD92-F1
#
_cell.length_a   1.000
_cell.length_b   1.000
_cell.length_c   1.000
_cell.angle_alpha   90.00
_cell.angle_beta   90.00
_cell.angle_gamma   90.00
#
_symmetry.space_group_name_H-M   'P 1'
#
loop_
_entity.id
_entity.type
_entity.pdbx_description
1 polymer ?
#
loop_
_entity_poly.entity_id
_entity_poly.type
_entity_poly.pdbx_seq_one_letter_code
_entity_poly.pdbx_strand_id
1 'polypeptide(L)'
;MCMRAFGAELILTDPPKGTGGTVKKAYDLLESTPNALMLQQFSNPAKTQVHSETAGPEIWEDTNGKVDIFVMGIGSGGTISGVGQYLKSQNPDCNIYGVEPAESNNILNGGKPGPHSITGNGVGFKPNILDMDIMERVLELLCVCDFADSLQHQCASIESRREWSQNGL
;
A
#
# COMPACT_ATOMS: atom_id res chain seq x y z
N MET A 1 14.97 10.84 9.69
CA MET A 1 15.90 10.58 10.82
C MET A 1 16.00 9.09 11.13
N CYS A 2 14.89 8.33 11.13
CA CYS A 2 14.87 6.90 11.49
C CYS A 2 15.78 6.00 10.64
N MET A 3 15.78 6.13 9.31
CA MET A 3 16.61 5.27 8.44
C MET A 3 18.12 5.42 8.73
N ARG A 4 18.60 6.66 8.91
CA ARG A 4 20.01 6.90 9.26
C ARG A 4 20.37 6.38 10.65
N ALA A 5 19.42 6.37 11.60
CA ALA A 5 19.65 5.83 12.93
C ALA A 5 19.93 4.31 12.91
N PHE A 6 19.37 3.58 11.94
CA PHE A 6 19.69 2.16 11.68
C PHE A 6 20.93 1.97 10.79
N GLY A 7 21.69 3.03 10.50
CA GLY A 7 22.91 2.95 9.71
C GLY A 7 22.71 2.94 8.19
N ALA A 8 21.48 3.19 7.69
CA ALA A 8 21.24 3.24 6.25
C ALA A 8 21.84 4.50 5.61
N GLU A 9 22.52 4.32 4.48
CA GLU A 9 22.92 5.41 3.61
C GLU A 9 21.70 5.94 2.82
N LEU A 10 21.56 7.26 2.76
CA LEU A 10 20.43 7.91 2.08
C LEU A 10 20.93 8.73 0.90
N ILE A 11 20.46 8.36 -0.29
CA ILE A 11 20.64 9.12 -1.52
C ILE A 11 19.30 9.75 -1.88
N LEU A 12 19.23 11.08 -1.84
CA LEU A 12 18.04 11.82 -2.23
C LEU A 12 17.98 11.98 -3.75
N THR A 13 16.79 11.81 -4.31
CA THR A 13 16.52 11.98 -5.75
C THR A 13 15.73 13.25 -6.02
N ASP A 14 15.66 13.63 -7.29
CA ASP A 14 14.98 14.83 -7.76
C ASP A 14 13.45 14.75 -7.52
N PRO A 15 12.86 15.61 -6.66
CA PRO A 15 11.45 15.49 -6.26
C PRO A 15 10.43 15.43 -7.41
N PRO A 16 10.54 16.22 -8.50
CA PRO A 16 9.61 16.18 -9.63
C PRO A 16 9.57 14.83 -10.35
N LYS A 17 10.59 13.98 -10.21
CA LYS A 17 10.62 12.64 -10.83
C LYS A 17 9.89 11.59 -10.00
N GLY A 18 9.49 11.92 -8.78
CA GLY A 18 8.73 11.05 -7.88
C GLY A 18 9.35 9.66 -7.69
N THR A 19 8.50 8.67 -7.44
CA THR A 19 8.92 7.27 -7.21
C THR A 19 9.64 6.69 -8.43
N GLY A 20 9.22 7.03 -9.65
CA GLY A 20 9.88 6.58 -10.88
C GLY A 20 11.35 7.01 -10.97
N GLY A 21 11.65 8.26 -10.58
CA GLY A 21 13.02 8.76 -10.49
C GLY A 21 13.86 8.02 -9.44
N THR A 22 13.26 7.70 -8.30
CA THR A 22 13.89 6.91 -7.24
C THR A 22 14.21 5.49 -7.68
N VAL A 23 13.28 4.82 -8.38
CA VAL A 23 13.50 3.48 -8.94
C VAL A 23 14.63 3.51 -9.97
N LYS A 24 14.63 4.49 -10.90
CA LYS A 24 15.71 4.63 -11.89
C LYS A 24 17.08 4.78 -11.21
N LYS A 25 17.19 5.65 -10.20
CA LYS A 25 18.45 5.84 -9.48
C LYS A 25 18.90 4.57 -8.75
N ALA A 26 17.96 3.75 -8.25
CA ALA A 26 18.28 2.47 -7.63
C ALA A 26 18.86 1.46 -8.65
N TYR A 27 18.37 1.43 -9.89
CA TYR A 27 18.99 0.64 -10.97
C TYR A 27 20.39 1.15 -11.33
N ASP A 28 20.58 2.46 -11.46
CA ASP A 28 21.91 3.03 -11.74
C ASP A 28 22.93 2.58 -10.67
N LEU A 29 22.52 2.57 -9.39
CA LEU A 29 23.36 2.13 -8.27
C LEU A 29 23.62 0.62 -8.28
N LEU A 30 22.62 -0.19 -8.64
CA LEU A 30 22.76 -1.63 -8.77
C LEU A 30 23.81 -1.98 -9.83
N GLU A 31 23.82 -1.27 -10.97
CA GLU A 31 24.78 -1.48 -12.05
C GLU A 31 26.19 -1.00 -11.71
N SER A 32 26.32 0.12 -10.97
CA SER A 32 27.61 0.72 -10.66
C SER A 32 28.30 0.15 -9.42
N THR A 33 27.59 -0.64 -8.60
CA THR A 33 28.07 -1.06 -7.28
C THR A 33 28.38 -2.56 -7.25
N PRO A 34 29.65 -2.97 -7.07
CA PRO A 34 30.00 -4.38 -6.95
C PRO A 34 29.25 -5.06 -5.80
N ASN A 35 28.77 -6.28 -6.03
CA ASN A 35 28.01 -7.08 -5.05
C ASN A 35 26.71 -6.42 -4.56
N ALA A 36 26.14 -5.47 -5.30
CA ALA A 36 24.84 -4.91 -4.96
C ALA A 36 23.70 -5.91 -5.26
N LEU A 37 22.68 -5.87 -4.41
CA LEU A 37 21.44 -6.60 -4.56
C LEU A 37 20.27 -5.63 -4.39
N MET A 38 19.30 -5.70 -5.30
CA MET A 38 18.07 -4.94 -5.20
C MET A 38 16.89 -5.87 -4.92
N LEU A 39 16.15 -5.61 -3.84
CA LEU A 39 15.02 -6.47 -3.41
C LEU A 39 13.74 -6.32 -4.24
N GLN A 40 13.62 -5.22 -4.99
CA GLN A 40 12.57 -4.95 -5.97
C GLN A 40 11.12 -5.16 -5.46
N GLN A 41 10.69 -4.38 -4.47
CA GLN A 41 9.36 -4.54 -3.84
C GLN A 41 8.14 -4.44 -4.78
N PHE A 42 8.31 -3.93 -6.00
CA PHE A 42 7.23 -3.80 -7.00
C PHE A 42 7.11 -5.01 -7.94
N SER A 43 8.09 -5.91 -7.94
CA SER A 43 8.15 -7.10 -8.82
C SER A 43 8.47 -8.40 -8.08
N ASN A 44 8.92 -8.34 -6.83
CA ASN A 44 9.29 -9.51 -6.06
C ASN A 44 8.05 -10.23 -5.47
N PRO A 45 7.75 -11.48 -5.88
CA PRO A 45 6.56 -12.21 -5.42
C PRO A 45 6.56 -12.48 -3.91
N ALA A 46 7.73 -12.50 -3.26
CA ALA A 46 7.82 -12.65 -1.81
C ALA A 46 7.03 -11.55 -1.06
N LYS A 47 6.89 -10.35 -1.68
CA LYS A 47 6.11 -9.26 -1.12
C LYS A 47 4.60 -9.57 -1.09
N THR A 48 4.08 -10.32 -2.06
CA THR A 48 2.68 -10.78 -2.07
C THR A 48 2.52 -12.01 -1.19
N GLN A 49 3.46 -12.96 -1.29
CA GLN A 49 3.43 -14.23 -0.58
C GLN A 49 3.34 -14.06 0.94
N VAL A 50 4.12 -13.16 1.53
CA VAL A 50 4.06 -12.93 2.98
C VAL A 50 2.64 -12.51 3.42
N HIS A 51 1.93 -11.74 2.61
CA HIS A 51 0.58 -11.30 2.96
C HIS A 51 -0.47 -12.39 2.77
N SER A 52 -0.27 -13.34 1.84
CA SER A 52 -1.13 -14.53 1.74
C SER A 52 -0.84 -15.57 2.83
N GLU A 53 0.39 -15.60 3.36
CA GLU A 53 0.82 -16.57 4.38
C GLU A 53 0.60 -16.08 5.82
N THR A 54 0.49 -14.76 6.04
CA THR A 54 0.31 -14.19 7.38
C THR A 54 -0.91 -13.29 7.48
N ALA A 55 -0.91 -12.13 6.80
CA ALA A 55 -1.94 -11.12 6.99
C ALA A 55 -3.35 -11.59 6.57
N GLY A 56 -3.46 -12.38 5.50
CA GLY A 56 -4.71 -13.01 5.08
C GLY A 56 -5.27 -13.97 6.14
N PRO A 57 -4.49 -14.98 6.57
CA PRO A 57 -4.87 -15.86 7.68
C PRO A 57 -5.25 -15.13 8.96
N GLU A 58 -4.47 -14.14 9.38
CA GLU A 58 -4.74 -13.35 10.59
C GLU A 58 -6.13 -12.68 10.51
N ILE A 59 -6.44 -12.00 9.39
CA ILE A 59 -7.75 -11.37 9.19
C ILE A 59 -8.88 -12.41 9.20
N TRP A 60 -8.68 -13.56 8.56
CA TRP A 60 -9.69 -14.61 8.52
C TRP A 60 -9.97 -15.21 9.89
N GLU A 61 -8.92 -15.51 10.64
CA GLU A 61 -8.99 -16.06 11.99
C GLU A 61 -9.62 -15.07 12.97
N ASP A 62 -9.15 -13.82 12.99
CA ASP A 62 -9.63 -12.78 13.91
C ASP A 62 -11.10 -12.38 13.64
N THR A 63 -11.56 -12.53 12.40
CA THR A 63 -12.97 -12.31 12.04
C THR A 63 -13.82 -13.57 12.17
N ASN A 64 -13.26 -14.71 12.59
CA ASN A 64 -13.92 -16.01 12.60
C ASN A 64 -14.57 -16.37 11.25
N GLY A 65 -13.89 -16.03 10.15
CA GLY A 65 -14.36 -16.25 8.79
C GLY A 65 -15.55 -15.38 8.37
N LYS A 66 -15.82 -14.28 9.07
CA LYS A 66 -16.95 -13.37 8.80
C LYS A 66 -16.56 -12.10 8.04
N VAL A 67 -15.36 -12.04 7.49
CA VAL A 67 -14.93 -10.90 6.66
C VAL A 67 -15.66 -10.92 5.31
N ASP A 68 -16.59 -9.99 5.13
CA ASP A 68 -17.34 -9.85 3.88
C ASP A 68 -16.63 -8.96 2.84
N ILE A 69 -15.90 -7.96 3.33
CA ILE A 69 -15.25 -6.93 2.50
C ILE A 69 -13.86 -6.61 3.05
N PHE A 70 -12.87 -6.59 2.17
CA PHE A 70 -11.52 -6.10 2.46
C PHE A 70 -11.18 -4.91 1.57
N VAL A 71 -10.70 -3.82 2.18
CA VAL A 71 -10.34 -2.58 1.49
C VAL A 71 -8.90 -2.21 1.83
N MET A 72 -8.07 -1.96 0.83
CA MET A 72 -6.66 -1.60 1.06
C MET A 72 -6.10 -0.64 0.00
N GLY A 73 -5.30 0.32 0.45
CA GLY A 73 -4.57 1.26 -0.41
C GLY A 73 -3.45 0.59 -1.22
N ILE A 74 -3.24 1.04 -2.46
CA ILE A 74 -2.33 0.39 -3.40
C ILE A 74 -1.02 1.17 -3.56
N GLY A 75 -0.01 0.77 -2.79
CA GLY A 75 1.39 1.12 -3.03
C GLY A 75 2.05 0.15 -4.01
N SER A 76 2.72 -0.86 -3.48
CA SER A 76 3.29 -1.95 -4.30
C SER A 76 2.26 -2.97 -4.77
N GLY A 77 1.06 -3.00 -4.18
CA GLY A 77 0.02 -3.99 -4.46
C GLY A 77 0.14 -5.30 -3.69
N GLY A 78 1.29 -5.59 -3.06
CA GLY A 78 1.51 -6.89 -2.40
C GLY A 78 0.51 -7.23 -1.30
N THR A 79 0.07 -6.25 -0.50
CA THR A 79 -0.90 -6.47 0.58
C THR A 79 -2.28 -6.84 0.02
N ILE A 80 -2.81 -6.05 -0.91
CA ILE A 80 -4.15 -6.32 -1.46
C ILE A 80 -4.17 -7.62 -2.27
N SER A 81 -3.11 -7.90 -3.03
CA SER A 81 -3.01 -9.14 -3.79
C SER A 81 -2.88 -10.36 -2.87
N GLY A 82 -2.00 -10.32 -1.88
CA GLY A 82 -1.77 -11.48 -1.00
C GLY A 82 -2.97 -11.76 -0.09
N VAL A 83 -3.50 -10.72 0.56
CA VAL A 83 -4.70 -10.86 1.41
C VAL A 83 -5.91 -11.25 0.56
N GLY A 84 -6.12 -10.59 -0.59
CA GLY A 84 -7.26 -10.88 -1.46
C GLY A 84 -7.24 -12.30 -2.01
N GLN A 85 -6.08 -12.81 -2.43
CA GLN A 85 -5.92 -14.21 -2.86
C GLN A 85 -6.27 -15.18 -1.75
N TYR A 86 -5.78 -14.95 -0.53
CA TYR A 86 -6.09 -15.81 0.61
C TYR A 86 -7.58 -15.75 0.97
N LEU A 87 -8.16 -14.55 1.14
CA LEU A 87 -9.56 -14.40 1.53
C LEU A 87 -10.51 -15.01 0.50
N LYS A 88 -10.29 -14.78 -0.80
CA LYS A 88 -11.10 -15.42 -1.85
C LYS A 88 -10.92 -16.94 -1.92
N SER A 89 -9.78 -17.48 -1.47
CA SER A 89 -9.59 -18.93 -1.34
C SER A 89 -10.42 -19.55 -0.21
N GLN A 90 -10.70 -18.78 0.85
CA GLN A 90 -11.53 -19.20 1.98
C GLN A 90 -13.02 -18.97 1.73
N ASN A 91 -13.35 -17.79 1.18
CA ASN A 91 -14.70 -17.41 0.80
C ASN A 91 -14.68 -16.63 -0.53
N PRO A 92 -15.07 -17.26 -1.66
CA PRO A 92 -15.10 -16.60 -2.97
C PRO A 92 -16.01 -15.36 -3.03
N ASP A 93 -17.01 -15.28 -2.15
CA ASP A 93 -17.96 -14.16 -2.07
C ASP A 93 -17.37 -12.93 -1.34
N CYS A 94 -16.16 -13.04 -0.76
CA CYS A 94 -15.47 -11.91 -0.15
C CYS A 94 -15.09 -10.88 -1.22
N ASN A 95 -15.51 -9.63 -1.01
CA ASN A 95 -15.26 -8.53 -1.95
C ASN A 95 -13.97 -7.80 -1.60
N ILE A 96 -13.10 -7.62 -2.60
CA ILE A 96 -11.80 -6.97 -2.43
C ILE A 96 -11.79 -5.65 -3.20
N TYR A 97 -11.46 -4.55 -2.51
CA TYR A 97 -11.40 -3.22 -3.11
C TYR A 97 -10.04 -2.56 -2.92
N GLY A 98 -9.46 -2.12 -4.04
CA GLY A 98 -8.30 -1.24 -4.07
C GLY A 98 -8.67 0.19 -3.73
N VAL A 99 -7.72 0.96 -3.22
CA VAL A 99 -7.84 2.42 -3.11
C VAL A 99 -6.63 3.09 -3.74
N GLU A 100 -6.85 4.04 -4.62
CA GLU A 100 -5.82 4.89 -5.21
C GLU A 100 -6.19 6.39 -5.09
N PRO A 101 -5.23 7.32 -5.22
CA PRO A 101 -5.52 8.76 -5.21
C PRO A 101 -6.37 9.18 -6.42
N ALA A 102 -7.38 10.00 -6.19
CA ALA A 102 -8.21 10.56 -7.26
C ALA A 102 -7.48 11.66 -8.07
N GLU A 103 -6.54 12.37 -7.45
CA GLU A 103 -5.77 13.44 -8.11
C GLU A 103 -4.83 12.84 -9.14
N SER A 104 -5.10 13.04 -10.44
CA SER A 104 -4.18 12.81 -11.57
C SER A 104 -3.12 11.73 -11.31
N ASN A 105 -3.52 10.58 -10.78
CA ASN A 105 -2.67 9.45 -10.43
C ASN A 105 -3.52 8.18 -10.22
N ASN A 106 -4.75 8.20 -10.76
CA ASN A 106 -5.70 7.11 -10.81
C ASN A 106 -5.39 6.16 -11.98
N ILE A 107 -4.14 5.71 -12.04
CA ILE A 107 -3.59 4.97 -13.18
C ILE A 107 -4.29 3.63 -13.32
N LEU A 108 -4.74 3.03 -12.22
CA LEU A 108 -5.46 1.77 -12.24
C LEU A 108 -6.88 1.93 -12.83
N ASN A 109 -7.44 3.13 -12.76
CA ASN A 109 -8.67 3.54 -13.45
C ASN A 109 -8.44 4.21 -14.83
N GLY A 110 -7.22 4.17 -15.37
CA GLY A 110 -6.92 4.66 -16.73
C GLY A 110 -6.57 6.15 -16.82
N GLY A 111 -6.35 6.81 -15.69
CA GLY A 111 -5.84 8.17 -15.65
C GLY A 111 -4.34 8.29 -15.98
N LYS A 112 -3.78 9.46 -15.70
CA LYS A 112 -2.34 9.76 -15.90
C LYS A 112 -1.64 9.89 -14.55
N PRO A 113 -0.32 9.64 -14.46
CA PRO A 113 0.46 9.92 -13.26
C PRO A 113 0.58 11.42 -12.96
N GLY A 114 0.77 11.75 -11.69
CA GLY A 114 0.76 13.13 -11.20
C GLY A 114 0.86 13.22 -9.68
N PRO A 115 1.01 14.43 -9.15
CA PRO A 115 1.28 14.65 -7.73
C PRO A 115 0.04 14.43 -6.86
N HIS A 116 0.24 13.82 -5.69
CA HIS A 116 -0.76 13.68 -4.62
C HIS A 116 -0.04 13.63 -3.26
N SER A 117 -0.78 13.79 -2.16
CA SER A 117 -0.21 13.81 -0.80
C SER A 117 -0.41 12.50 -0.01
N ILE A 118 -1.13 11.50 -0.57
CA ILE A 118 -1.34 10.19 0.06
C ILE A 118 -0.05 9.35 0.04
N THR A 119 0.84 9.58 1.00
CA THR A 119 2.13 8.88 1.08
C THR A 119 1.95 7.38 1.25
N GLY A 120 2.66 6.59 0.43
CA GLY A 120 2.61 5.11 0.45
C GLY A 120 1.60 4.49 -0.52
N ASN A 121 0.76 5.31 -1.17
CA ASN A 121 -0.19 4.90 -2.22
C ASN A 121 0.21 5.55 -3.56
N GLY A 122 -0.41 5.17 -4.68
CA GLY A 122 -0.32 5.89 -5.94
C GLY A 122 1.11 6.04 -6.46
N VAL A 123 1.82 4.95 -6.76
CA VAL A 123 3.25 5.03 -7.10
C VAL A 123 3.55 5.57 -8.51
N GLY A 124 2.53 5.93 -9.30
CA GLY A 124 2.70 6.52 -10.62
C GLY A 124 2.87 5.50 -11.77
N PHE A 125 2.67 4.21 -11.48
CA PHE A 125 2.66 3.11 -12.46
C PHE A 125 1.96 1.89 -11.85
N LYS A 126 1.54 0.92 -12.68
CA LYS A 126 1.01 -0.37 -12.21
C LYS A 126 2.17 -1.29 -11.77
N PRO A 127 2.24 -1.72 -10.50
CA PRO A 127 3.25 -2.69 -10.05
C PRO A 127 3.04 -4.07 -10.68
N ASN A 128 4.13 -4.83 -10.89
CA ASN A 128 4.06 -6.15 -11.52
C ASN A 128 3.39 -7.21 -10.62
N ILE A 129 3.52 -7.05 -9.30
CA ILE A 129 2.94 -7.98 -8.32
C ILE A 129 1.46 -7.69 -8.00
N LEU A 130 0.90 -6.60 -8.54
CA LEU A 130 -0.49 -6.24 -8.33
C LEU A 130 -1.39 -7.11 -9.22
N ASP A 131 -2.08 -8.03 -8.56
CA ASP A 131 -3.15 -8.84 -9.14
C ASP A 131 -4.44 -8.01 -9.22
N MET A 132 -4.84 -7.66 -10.44
CA MET A 132 -6.06 -6.87 -10.69
C MET A 132 -7.32 -7.72 -10.71
N ASP A 133 -7.20 -9.01 -11.00
CA ASP A 133 -8.33 -9.89 -11.27
C ASP A 133 -9.04 -10.30 -9.98
N ILE A 134 -8.35 -10.20 -8.84
CA ILE A 134 -8.92 -10.44 -7.50
C ILE A 134 -9.77 -9.28 -6.97
N MET A 135 -9.70 -8.09 -7.58
CA MET A 135 -10.38 -6.90 -7.09
C MET A 135 -11.69 -6.66 -7.84
N GLU A 136 -12.73 -6.28 -7.11
CA GLU A 136 -14.01 -5.90 -7.71
C GLU A 136 -13.88 -4.57 -8.47
N ARG A 137 -13.13 -3.62 -7.89
CA ARG A 137 -12.72 -2.35 -8.50
C ARG A 137 -11.67 -1.64 -7.64
N VAL A 138 -11.07 -0.60 -8.22
CA VAL A 138 -10.21 0.34 -7.49
C VAL A 138 -11.01 1.62 -7.24
N LEU A 139 -11.20 1.93 -5.96
CA LEU A 139 -11.85 3.15 -5.49
C LEU A 139 -10.89 4.34 -5.57
N GLU A 140 -11.40 5.48 -5.97
CA GLU A 140 -10.64 6.73 -5.99
C GLU A 140 -10.91 7.52 -4.71
N LEU A 141 -9.85 7.88 -3.99
CA LEU A 141 -9.93 8.72 -2.80
C LEU A 141 -9.36 10.10 -3.11
N LEU A 142 -10.19 11.13 -2.94
CA LEU A 142 -9.73 12.52 -3.03
C LEU A 142 -8.84 12.85 -1.84
N CYS A 143 -7.59 13.17 -2.14
CA CYS A 143 -6.67 13.90 -1.29
C CYS A 143 -7.04 15.40 -1.30
N VAL A 144 -8.26 15.75 -0.88
CA VAL A 144 -8.45 17.11 -0.36
C VAL A 144 -7.55 17.20 0.88
N CYS A 145 -6.80 18.28 1.05
CA CYS A 145 -5.99 18.54 2.25
C CYS A 145 -6.77 18.34 3.57
N ASP A 146 -8.10 18.28 3.48
CA ASP A 146 -8.98 17.98 4.58
C ASP A 146 -9.51 16.55 4.62
N PHE A 147 -9.69 15.74 3.57
CA PHE A 147 -10.47 14.48 3.74
C PHE A 147 -9.66 13.29 4.29
N ALA A 148 -8.60 12.87 3.62
CA ALA A 148 -7.77 11.76 4.12
C ALA A 148 -7.09 12.14 5.45
N ASP A 149 -6.62 13.39 5.52
CA ASP A 149 -6.03 13.95 6.73
C ASP A 149 -7.11 14.13 7.82
N SER A 150 -8.30 14.68 7.54
CA SER A 150 -9.38 14.74 8.55
C SER A 150 -9.83 13.36 8.96
N LEU A 151 -9.90 12.36 8.07
CA LEU A 151 -10.25 11.00 8.45
C LEU A 151 -9.20 10.47 9.43
N GLN A 152 -7.91 10.66 9.13
CA GLN A 152 -6.83 10.28 10.04
C GLN A 152 -6.94 11.01 11.40
N HIS A 153 -7.20 12.31 11.41
CA HIS A 153 -7.40 13.10 12.64
C HIS A 153 -8.67 12.69 13.40
N GLN A 154 -9.76 12.39 12.70
CA GLN A 154 -11.02 11.93 13.27
C GLN A 154 -10.85 10.55 13.90
N CYS A 155 -10.24 9.59 13.19
CA CYS A 155 -9.90 8.28 13.72
C CYS A 155 -9.05 8.40 14.98
N ALA A 156 -8.00 9.23 14.95
CA ALA A 156 -7.18 9.50 16.15
C ALA A 156 -8.03 10.06 17.31
N SER A 157 -8.98 10.96 17.02
CA SER A 157 -9.84 11.57 18.05
C SER A 157 -10.93 10.66 18.61
N ILE A 158 -11.38 9.67 17.84
CA ILE A 158 -12.47 8.74 18.19
C ILE A 158 -11.91 7.51 18.89
N GLU A 159 -10.86 6.91 18.32
CA GLU A 159 -10.26 5.69 18.87
C GLU A 159 -9.51 5.97 20.18
N SER A 160 -8.88 7.14 20.32
CA SER A 160 -8.31 7.56 21.62
C SER A 160 -9.38 7.71 22.72
N ARG A 161 -10.61 8.12 22.38
CA ARG A 161 -11.74 8.15 23.32
C ARG A 161 -12.28 6.76 23.63
N ARG A 162 -12.26 5.84 22.66
CA ARG A 162 -12.65 4.44 22.88
C ARG A 162 -11.67 3.73 23.81
N GLU A 163 -10.37 3.89 23.59
CA GLU A 163 -9.34 3.38 24.50
C GLU A 163 -9.48 3.96 25.92
N TRP A 164 -9.78 5.26 26.05
CA TRP A 164 -10.06 5.88 27.36
C TRP A 164 -11.32 5.33 28.03
N SER A 165 -12.38 5.05 27.27
CA SER A 165 -13.64 4.49 27.79
C SER A 165 -13.53 3.01 28.18
N GLN A 166 -12.64 2.24 27.53
CA GLN A 166 -12.45 0.81 27.77
C GLN A 166 -11.40 0.53 28.84
N ASN A 167 -10.38 1.39 29.00
CA ASN A 167 -9.28 1.20 29.95
C ASN A 167 -9.36 2.09 31.21
N GLY A 168 -10.55 2.62 31.53
CA GLY A 168 -10.84 3.59 32.60
C GLY A 168 -9.75 3.79 33.66
N LEU A 169 -9.09 4.95 33.60
CA LEU A 169 -8.48 5.63 34.74
C LEU A 169 -9.35 6.81 35.13
#